data_AF-A0A3M6VD55-F1
#
_entry.id   AF-A0A3M6VD55-F1
#
_cell.length_a   1.000
_cell.length_b   1.000
_cell.length_c   1.000
_cell.angle_alpha   90.00
_cell.angle_beta   90.00
_cell.angle_gamma   90.00
#
_symmetry.space_group_name_H-M   'P 1'
#
loop_
_entity.id
_entity.type
_entity.pdbx_description
1 polymer ?
#
loop_
_entity_poly.entity_id
_entity_poly.type
_entity_poly.pdbx_seq_one_letter_code
_entity_poly.pdbx_strand_id
1 'polypeptide(L)'
;MNEKVDRLNVFVPLVAITDQTGGTEMKTRSHLHNNGARGTAFEGYKDLPSITAYVEAGTPIIMDYRVWHRGLANTSESTVRPLLYFKYAKMTAPVVVNAPTKKRKRITPMVV
;
A
#
# COMPACT_ATOMS: atom_id res chain seq x y z
N MET A 1 1.90 -1.63 -16.05
CA MET A 1 0.78 -2.33 -15.39
C MET A 1 0.44 -1.55 -14.13
N ASN A 2 -0.85 -1.32 -13.86
CA ASN A 2 -1.26 -0.74 -12.58
C ASN A 2 -0.92 -1.73 -11.45
N GLU A 3 -0.31 -1.22 -10.38
CA GLU A 3 -0.06 -2.00 -9.17
C GLU A 3 -1.38 -2.51 -8.58
N LYS A 4 -1.39 -3.75 -8.08
CA LYS A 4 -2.60 -4.43 -7.59
C LYS A 4 -3.17 -3.78 -6.33
N VAL A 5 -4.50 -3.85 -6.19
CA VAL A 5 -5.24 -3.41 -5.00
C VAL A 5 -5.25 -4.54 -3.95
N ASP A 6 -4.12 -4.78 -3.29
CA ASP A 6 -3.96 -5.92 -2.38
C ASP A 6 -3.38 -5.57 -1.01
N ARG A 7 -3.00 -4.30 -0.80
CA ARG A 7 -2.30 -3.85 0.40
C ARG A 7 -2.87 -2.54 0.94
N LEU A 8 -2.79 -2.40 2.27
CA LEU A 8 -3.11 -1.18 3.00
C LEU A 8 -1.92 -0.77 3.86
N ASN A 9 -1.69 0.54 3.94
CA ASN A 9 -0.84 1.12 4.97
C ASN A 9 -1.74 1.68 6.07
N VAL A 10 -1.39 1.39 7.32
CA VAL A 10 -2.04 1.92 8.51
C VAL A 10 -0.99 2.61 9.37
N PHE A 11 -1.13 3.91 9.55
CA PHE A 11 -0.32 4.71 10.45
C PHE A 11 -1.11 5.02 11.70
N VAL A 12 -0.55 4.74 12.88
CA VAL A 12 -1.15 5.07 14.17
C VAL A 12 -0.19 6.00 14.90
N PRO A 13 -0.48 7.31 14.96
CA PRO A 13 0.43 8.26 15.59
C PRO A 13 0.40 8.09 17.11
N LEU A 14 1.56 8.19 17.75
CA LEU A 14 1.67 8.08 19.22
C LEU A 14 1.62 9.45 19.92
N VAL A 15 1.48 10.52 19.12
CA VAL A 15 1.25 11.90 19.54
C VAL A 15 0.17 12.49 18.66
N ALA A 16 -0.46 13.60 19.08
CA ALA A 16 -1.39 14.31 18.21
C ALA A 16 -0.68 14.81 16.94
N ILE A 17 -1.34 14.69 15.80
CA ILE A 17 -0.86 15.21 14.52
C ILE A 17 -1.52 16.56 14.27
N THR A 18 -0.70 17.61 14.29
CA THR A 18 -1.07 18.99 14.02
C THR A 18 -0.30 19.54 12.82
N ASP A 19 -0.54 20.80 12.51
CA ASP A 19 0.26 21.59 11.57
C ASP A 19 1.73 21.69 11.99
N GLN A 20 2.01 21.83 13.29
CA GLN A 20 3.36 21.95 13.84
C GLN A 20 4.09 20.62 13.92
N THR A 21 3.46 19.57 14.45
CA THR A 21 4.11 18.25 14.52
C THR A 21 4.33 17.69 13.12
N GLY A 22 3.57 18.16 12.13
CA GLY A 22 3.55 17.70 10.74
C GLY A 22 2.87 16.35 10.59
N GLY A 23 2.07 16.16 9.55
CA GLY A 23 1.38 14.87 9.29
C GLY A 23 1.95 14.11 8.10
N THR A 24 1.24 13.06 7.70
CA THR A 24 1.41 12.45 6.38
C THR A 24 0.58 13.23 5.36
N GLU A 25 1.24 13.86 4.40
CA GLU A 25 0.59 14.47 3.24
C GLU A 25 0.31 13.38 2.21
N MET A 26 -0.91 13.35 1.68
CA MET A 26 -1.38 12.38 0.69
C MET A 26 -1.94 13.08 -0.55
N LYS A 27 -1.66 12.53 -1.73
CA LYS A 27 -2.28 12.98 -2.98
C LYS A 27 -3.60 12.26 -3.20
N THR A 28 -4.69 13.00 -3.16
CA THR A 28 -6.03 12.46 -3.41
C THR A 28 -6.10 11.79 -4.79
N ARG A 29 -6.77 10.62 -4.88
CA ARG A 29 -6.92 9.84 -6.13
C ARG A 29 -5.63 9.36 -6.81
N SER A 30 -4.45 9.55 -6.20
CA SER A 30 -3.17 9.12 -6.78
C SER A 30 -3.09 7.61 -7.03
N HIS A 31 -3.71 6.79 -6.17
CA HIS A 31 -3.80 5.33 -6.32
C HIS A 31 -4.58 4.85 -7.57
N LEU A 32 -5.32 5.73 -8.24
CA LEU A 32 -6.02 5.42 -9.51
C LEU A 32 -5.11 5.59 -10.74
N HIS A 33 -3.97 6.26 -10.58
CA HIS A 33 -3.07 6.57 -11.68
C HIS A 33 -2.09 5.43 -11.92
N ASN A 34 -1.68 5.28 -13.18
CA ASN A 34 -0.68 4.29 -13.55
C ASN A 34 0.69 4.82 -13.11
N ASN A 35 1.19 4.32 -11.97
CA ASN A 35 2.45 4.74 -11.33
C ASN A 35 3.66 4.74 -12.30
N GLY A 36 3.62 3.95 -13.39
CA GLY A 36 4.67 3.93 -14.41
C GLY A 36 4.71 5.14 -15.36
N ALA A 37 3.65 5.95 -15.45
CA ALA A 37 3.57 7.05 -16.42
C ALA A 37 3.98 8.44 -15.86
N ARG A 38 3.93 8.62 -14.54
CA ARG A 38 4.21 9.91 -13.87
C ARG A 38 5.54 9.93 -13.10
N GLY A 39 6.32 8.86 -13.18
CA GLY A 39 7.56 8.68 -12.42
C GLY A 39 7.31 8.37 -10.94
N THR A 40 8.40 8.19 -10.19
CA THR A 40 8.38 7.84 -8.76
C THR A 40 8.58 9.06 -7.84
N ALA A 41 8.33 10.26 -8.34
CA ALA A 41 8.52 11.50 -7.58
C ALA A 41 7.15 12.13 -7.27
N PHE A 42 7.00 12.68 -6.06
CA PHE A 42 5.79 13.38 -5.62
C PHE A 42 5.40 14.55 -6.55
N GLU A 43 6.40 15.18 -7.19
CA GLU A 43 6.24 16.23 -8.21
C GLU A 43 5.44 15.79 -9.44
N GLY A 44 5.47 14.48 -9.78
CA GLY A 44 4.66 13.90 -10.85
C GLY A 44 3.15 13.95 -10.59
N TYR A 45 2.75 14.32 -9.36
CA TYR A 45 1.37 14.43 -8.90
C TYR A 45 1.03 15.85 -8.41
N LYS A 46 1.77 16.87 -8.83
CA LYS A 46 1.55 18.26 -8.43
C LYS A 46 0.15 18.78 -8.78
N ASP A 47 -0.47 18.22 -9.81
CA ASP A 47 -1.83 18.52 -10.26
C ASP A 47 -2.91 17.96 -9.34
N LEU A 48 -2.58 16.97 -8.51
CA LEU A 48 -3.53 16.37 -7.58
C LEU A 48 -3.58 17.15 -6.27
N PRO A 49 -4.78 17.36 -5.70
CA PRO A 49 -4.94 17.96 -4.38
C PRO A 49 -4.22 17.15 -3.31
N SER A 50 -3.46 17.85 -2.47
CA SER A 50 -2.87 17.31 -1.26
C SER A 50 -3.84 17.40 -0.09
N ILE A 51 -3.83 16.39 0.78
CA ILE A 51 -4.53 16.40 2.07
C ILE A 51 -3.63 15.87 3.17
N THR A 52 -3.76 16.43 4.36
CA THR A 52 -3.11 15.95 5.59
C THR A 52 -4.19 15.79 6.65
N ALA A 53 -4.22 14.64 7.32
CA ALA A 53 -5.15 14.40 8.42
C ALA A 53 -4.52 14.87 9.74
N TYR A 54 -5.16 15.84 10.40
CA TYR A 54 -4.85 16.22 11.77
C TYR A 54 -5.75 15.43 12.71
N VAL A 55 -5.14 14.62 13.57
CA VAL A 55 -5.82 13.61 14.37
C VAL A 55 -5.17 13.47 15.73
N GLU A 56 -5.95 13.04 16.72
CA GLU A 56 -5.43 12.75 18.06
C GLU A 56 -4.53 11.50 18.08
N ALA A 57 -3.68 11.41 19.09
CA ALA A 57 -2.85 10.24 19.34
C ALA A 57 -3.70 8.95 19.40
N GLY A 58 -3.20 7.89 18.78
CA GLY A 58 -3.90 6.60 18.68
C GLY A 58 -4.92 6.50 17.55
N THR A 59 -5.27 7.60 16.87
CA THR A 59 -6.24 7.58 15.76
C THR A 59 -5.62 6.99 14.48
N PRO A 60 -6.11 5.86 13.95
CA PRO A 60 -5.52 5.26 12.75
C PRO A 60 -5.79 6.08 11.48
N ILE A 61 -4.75 6.29 10.68
CA ILE A 61 -4.83 6.81 9.31
C ILE A 61 -4.62 5.64 8.36
N ILE A 62 -5.66 5.30 7.59
CA ILE A 62 -5.66 4.14 6.68
C ILE A 62 -5.61 4.64 5.24
N MET A 63 -4.72 4.08 4.44
CA MET A 63 -4.61 4.40 3.02
C MET A 63 -4.36 3.16 2.16
N ASP A 64 -4.89 3.18 0.94
CA ASP A 64 -4.48 2.24 -0.11
C ASP A 64 -2.96 2.35 -0.30
N TYR A 65 -2.26 1.23 -0.36
CA TYR A 65 -0.80 1.17 -0.45
C TYR A 65 -0.22 2.00 -1.60
N ARG A 66 -1.00 2.20 -2.68
CA ARG A 66 -0.59 2.89 -3.90
C ARG A 66 -0.80 4.40 -3.82
N VAL A 67 -1.42 4.90 -2.74
CA VAL A 67 -1.55 6.34 -2.52
C VAL A 67 -0.16 6.95 -2.40
N TRP A 68 0.11 7.96 -3.21
CA TRP A 68 1.30 8.79 -3.07
C TRP A 68 1.19 9.62 -1.81
N HIS A 69 2.19 9.49 -0.94
CA HIS A 69 2.23 10.17 0.32
C HIS A 69 3.68 10.48 0.73
N ARG A 70 3.85 11.48 1.59
CA ARG A 70 5.14 11.81 2.22
C ARG A 70 4.93 12.35 3.63
N GLY A 71 5.96 12.25 4.46
CA GLY A 71 5.97 12.94 5.75
C GLY A 71 6.20 14.43 5.56
N LEU A 72 5.40 15.26 6.23
CA LEU A 72 5.67 16.68 6.36
C LEU A 72 6.71 16.95 7.46
N ALA A 73 7.36 18.11 7.35
CA ALA A 73 8.30 18.58 8.35
C ALA A 73 7.63 18.68 9.72
N ASN A 74 8.35 18.28 10.76
CA ASN A 74 7.98 18.56 12.13
C ASN A 74 8.71 19.85 12.54
N THR A 75 7.95 20.90 12.78
CA THR A 75 8.46 22.22 13.21
C THR A 75 8.18 22.49 14.68
N SER A 76 7.65 21.52 15.43
CA SER A 76 7.48 21.67 16.86
C SER A 76 8.84 21.66 17.57
N GLU A 77 8.97 22.48 18.62
CA GLU A 77 10.24 22.63 19.33
C GLU A 77 10.55 21.44 20.26
N SER A 78 9.51 20.85 20.85
CA SER A 78 9.65 19.86 21.93
C SER A 78 9.06 18.49 21.62
N THR A 79 8.28 18.34 20.55
CA THR A 79 7.50 17.13 20.30
C THR A 79 8.13 16.29 19.20
N VAL A 80 8.63 15.11 19.55
CA VAL A 80 8.98 14.08 18.56
C VAL A 80 7.68 13.44 18.06
N ARG A 81 7.62 13.07 16.78
CA ARG A 81 6.44 12.45 16.14
C ARG A 81 6.65 10.96 15.83
N PRO A 82 6.65 10.07 16.84
CA PRO A 82 6.64 8.64 16.60
C PRO A 82 5.25 8.17 16.12
N LEU A 83 5.25 7.15 15.27
CA LEU A 83 4.04 6.46 14.82
C LEU A 83 4.31 4.96 14.67
N LEU A 84 3.27 4.16 14.84
CA LEU A 84 3.28 2.76 14.46
C LEU A 84 2.88 2.63 13.00
N TYR A 85 3.64 1.84 12.24
CA TYR A 85 3.35 1.56 10.84
C TYR A 85 3.06 0.08 10.65
N PHE A 86 1.84 -0.22 10.22
CA PHE A 86 1.42 -1.55 9.80
C PHE A 86 1.17 -1.57 8.30
N LYS A 87 1.65 -2.64 7.66
CA LYS A 87 1.35 -2.95 6.26
C LYS A 87 0.57 -4.25 6.22
N TYR A 88 -0.67 -4.17 5.78
CA TYR A 88 -1.52 -5.33 5.61
C TYR A 88 -1.54 -5.73 4.14
N ALA A 89 -1.49 -7.03 3.88
CA ALA A 89 -1.67 -7.60 2.55
C ALA A 89 -2.78 -8.63 2.58
N LYS A 90 -3.60 -8.69 1.52
CA LYS A 90 -4.57 -9.76 1.35
C LYS A 90 -3.80 -11.08 1.17
N MET A 91 -3.96 -12.00 2.12
CA MET A 91 -3.54 -13.38 1.91
C MET A 91 -4.44 -14.01 0.84
N THR A 92 -3.86 -14.36 -0.30
CA THR A 92 -4.48 -15.30 -1.23
C THR A 92 -4.08 -16.70 -0.80
N ALA A 93 -5.06 -17.59 -0.60
CA ALA A 93 -4.78 -19.02 -0.47
C ALA A 93 -3.91 -19.47 -1.65
N PRO A 94 -2.90 -20.32 -1.44
CA PRO A 94 -2.15 -20.88 -2.55
C PRO A 94 -3.14 -21.56 -3.50
N VAL A 95 -3.08 -21.22 -4.78
CA VAL A 95 -3.85 -21.91 -5.81
C VAL A 95 -3.39 -23.36 -5.76
N VAL A 96 -4.27 -24.26 -5.30
CA VAL A 96 -4.04 -25.70 -5.40
C VAL A 96 -4.05 -26.02 -6.89
N VAL A 97 -2.87 -26.03 -7.51
CA VAL A 97 -2.72 -26.53 -8.87
C VAL A 97 -2.86 -28.03 -8.76
N ASN A 98 -4.07 -28.55 -9.00
CA ASN A 98 -4.27 -29.97 -9.17
C ASN A 98 -3.33 -30.43 -10.28
N ALA A 99 -2.35 -31.26 -9.94
CA ALA A 99 -1.43 -31.82 -10.93
C ALA A 99 -2.26 -32.47 -12.05
N PRO A 100 -1.94 -32.23 -13.33
CA PRO A 100 -2.67 -32.86 -14.42
C PRO A 100 -2.60 -34.36 -14.21
N THR A 101 -3.76 -35.01 -14.10
CA THR A 101 -3.87 -36.46 -14.01
C THR A 101 -3.17 -37.06 -15.23
N LYS A 102 -1.97 -37.63 -15.04
CA LYS A 102 -1.29 -38.38 -16.09
C LYS A 102 -2.18 -39.57 -16.43
N LYS A 103 -2.93 -39.50 -17.53
CA LYS A 103 -3.59 -40.68 -18.10
C LYS A 103 -2.47 -41.66 -18.47
N ARG A 104 -2.31 -42.73 -17.68
CA ARG A 104 -1.41 -43.83 -18.03
C ARG A 104 -1.85 -44.37 -19.38
N LYS A 105 -1.00 -44.27 -20.41
CA LYS A 105 -1.24 -44.94 -21.69
C LYS A 105 -1.22 -46.44 -21.41
N ARG A 106 -2.35 -47.11 -21.64
CA ARG A 106 -2.45 -48.57 -21.59
C ARG A 106 -1.61 -49.12 -22.74
N ILE A 107 -0.49 -49.77 -22.43
CA ILE A 107 0.28 -50.52 -23.40
C ILE A 107 -0.41 -51.88 -23.51
N THR A 108 -1.08 -52.14 -24.64
CA THR A 108 -1.58 -53.47 -24.95
C THR A 108 -0.41 -54.29 -25.50
N PRO A 109 -0.02 -55.41 -24.88
CA PRO A 109 0.99 -56.28 -25.47
C PRO A 109 0.43 -56.88 -26.76
N MET A 110 1.20 -56.83 -27.84
CA MET A 110 0.93 -57.59 -29.05
C MET A 110 1.36 -59.03 -28.82
N VAL A 111 0.45 -59.97 -29.04
CA VAL A 111 0.77 -61.40 -29.06
C VAL A 111 1.56 -61.67 -30.34
N VAL A 112 2.78 -62.16 -30.19
CA VAL A 112 3.61 -62.71 -31.29
C VAL A 112 3.29 -64.19 -31.43
#